data_AF-A0A958QKV2-F1
#
_entry.id   AF-A0A958QKV2-F1
#
_cell.length_a   1.000
_cell.length_b   1.000
_cell.length_c   1.000
_cell.angle_alpha   90.00
_cell.angle_beta   90.00
_cell.angle_gamma   90.00
#
_symmetry.space_group_name_H-M   'P 1'
#
loop_
_entity.id
_entity.type
_entity.pdbx_description
1 polymer ?
#
loop_
_entity_poly.entity_id
_entity_poly.type
_entity_poly.pdbx_seq_one_letter_code
_entity_poly.pdbx_strand_id
1 'polypeptide(L)'
;MSSGAKVIKKGEFLFKEGDKITSLHLIQQGAISVVLNRPPKNIEIYTAGASQLLGEQALNGVATYPFSALATMETKVLELPVASFKQLTDGLPQTIKVFNKSMIDRMRVLVNDLKAYKMDKDSSPCPDDQIARVFGSIFHVCNHKGEKDEADTNKVTIDWRAFRQYAQRVFGDSLKRLEGATQILVKLNYATYEMGKPPEDPEGPDQIMVFHLNDLEGVEAFFEFFQYYYFKNGRIELLKSDELATQLLGAFVKCAENLENDRHGAVTIEFKDASEYMKNEMGMDLKPDHLSILERRGIFLKRRVLQDERVTLSYDIKEFRQTLKNWRIIREIDKWNERGFVDMAEEENKFKKKAEGGAECPECGAGLVEQAKFCSECGAKIISAA
;
A
#
# COMPACT_ATOMS: atom_id res chain seq x y z
N MET A 1 -24.74 -43.13 -17.79
CA MET A 1 -23.85 -41.95 -17.75
C MET A 1 -24.63 -40.73 -18.22
N SER A 2 -25.32 -40.05 -17.32
CA SER A 2 -26.01 -38.80 -17.62
C SER A 2 -25.00 -37.66 -17.49
N SER A 3 -24.25 -37.40 -18.55
CA SER A 3 -23.32 -36.27 -18.60
C SER A 3 -24.13 -34.98 -18.80
N GLY A 4 -24.35 -34.24 -17.72
CA GLY A 4 -25.02 -32.95 -17.76
C GLY A 4 -24.14 -31.92 -18.46
N ALA A 5 -24.39 -31.68 -19.74
CA ALA A 5 -23.79 -30.55 -20.42
C ALA A 5 -24.44 -29.26 -19.87
N LYS A 6 -23.63 -28.38 -19.31
CA LYS A 6 -24.04 -27.10 -18.74
C LYS A 6 -23.56 -25.98 -19.64
N VAL A 7 -24.44 -25.01 -19.92
CA VAL A 7 -24.11 -23.81 -20.68
C VAL A 7 -24.05 -22.64 -19.70
N ILE A 8 -22.98 -21.85 -19.78
CA ILE A 8 -22.69 -20.74 -18.87
C ILE A 8 -22.51 -19.48 -19.71
N LYS A 9 -23.15 -18.39 -19.30
CA LYS A 9 -23.09 -17.14 -20.06
C LYS A 9 -21.80 -16.37 -19.74
N LYS A 10 -21.43 -15.47 -20.66
CA LYS A 10 -20.32 -14.54 -20.43
C LYS A 10 -20.51 -13.77 -19.10
N GLY A 11 -19.48 -13.76 -18.27
CA GLY A 11 -19.47 -13.06 -16.98
C GLY A 11 -19.98 -13.89 -15.80
N GLU A 12 -20.46 -15.11 -16.02
CA GLU A 12 -20.88 -16.01 -14.94
C GLU A 12 -19.72 -16.87 -14.43
N PHE A 13 -19.72 -17.15 -13.13
CA PHE A 13 -18.76 -18.06 -12.53
C PHE A 13 -19.22 -19.51 -12.65
N LEU A 14 -18.34 -20.38 -13.15
CA LEU A 14 -18.53 -21.82 -13.13
C LEU A 14 -18.41 -22.38 -11.71
N PHE A 15 -17.41 -21.91 -10.97
CA PHE A 15 -17.19 -22.15 -9.54
C PHE A 15 -16.39 -20.97 -8.96
N LYS A 16 -16.45 -20.80 -7.64
CA LYS A 16 -15.68 -19.77 -6.92
C LYS A 16 -14.57 -20.39 -6.07
N GLU A 17 -13.56 -19.56 -5.80
CA GLU A 17 -12.48 -19.88 -4.85
C GLU A 17 -13.09 -20.28 -3.49
N GLY A 18 -12.68 -21.43 -2.96
CA GLY A 18 -13.19 -22.00 -1.70
C GLY A 18 -14.39 -22.94 -1.83
N ASP A 19 -15.08 -22.97 -2.98
CA ASP A 19 -16.19 -23.91 -3.19
C ASP A 19 -15.68 -25.37 -3.17
N LYS A 20 -16.49 -26.28 -2.64
CA LYS A 20 -16.16 -27.71 -2.62
C LYS A 20 -16.11 -28.28 -4.03
N ILE A 21 -15.08 -29.08 -4.34
CA ILE A 21 -14.96 -29.74 -5.64
C ILE A 21 -15.81 -31.01 -5.64
N THR A 22 -16.94 -30.98 -6.35
CA THR A 22 -17.86 -32.12 -6.52
C THR A 22 -17.76 -32.77 -7.90
N SER A 23 -17.42 -31.98 -8.91
CA SER A 23 -17.31 -32.36 -10.32
C SER A 23 -16.05 -31.76 -10.97
N LEU A 24 -15.51 -32.49 -11.94
CA LEU A 24 -14.55 -31.99 -12.92
C LEU A 24 -15.31 -31.38 -14.09
N HIS A 25 -14.72 -30.40 -14.74
CA HIS A 25 -15.37 -29.59 -15.75
C HIS A 25 -14.56 -29.61 -17.04
N LEU A 26 -15.06 -30.30 -18.06
CA LEU A 26 -14.42 -30.35 -19.38
C LEU A 26 -15.07 -29.30 -20.29
N ILE A 27 -14.29 -28.35 -20.78
CA ILE A 27 -14.79 -27.31 -21.68
C ILE A 27 -15.00 -27.92 -23.07
N GLN A 28 -16.25 -27.95 -23.55
CA GLN A 28 -16.58 -28.42 -24.90
C GLN A 28 -16.45 -27.31 -25.94
N GLN A 29 -16.88 -26.10 -25.58
CA GLN A 29 -16.88 -24.93 -26.46
C GLN A 29 -16.82 -23.65 -25.60
N GLY A 30 -16.11 -22.63 -26.06
CA GLY A 30 -15.96 -21.34 -25.35
C GLY A 30 -14.62 -21.21 -24.63
N ALA A 31 -14.56 -20.27 -23.69
CA ALA A 31 -13.36 -19.96 -22.92
C ALA A 31 -13.70 -19.52 -21.50
N ILE A 32 -12.89 -19.98 -20.54
CA ILE A 32 -13.03 -19.72 -19.11
C ILE A 32 -11.72 -19.11 -18.63
N SER A 33 -11.78 -17.93 -18.01
CA SER A 33 -10.65 -17.34 -17.31
C SER A 33 -10.60 -17.86 -15.88
N VAL A 34 -9.47 -18.40 -15.46
CA VAL A 34 -9.22 -18.81 -14.08
C VAL A 34 -8.62 -17.62 -13.34
N VAL A 35 -9.35 -17.14 -12.33
CA VAL A 35 -9.08 -15.86 -11.67
C VAL A 35 -8.99 -16.00 -10.15
N LEU A 36 -8.15 -15.18 -9.54
CA LEU A 36 -8.17 -14.92 -8.11
C LEU A 36 -9.16 -13.79 -7.83
N ASN A 37 -10.15 -14.02 -6.97
CA ASN A 37 -11.17 -13.00 -6.71
C ASN A 37 -10.61 -11.98 -5.71
N ARG A 38 -10.25 -10.79 -6.20
CA ARG A 38 -9.70 -9.69 -5.42
C ARG A 38 -10.37 -8.39 -5.87
N PRO A 39 -11.29 -7.81 -5.08
CA PRO A 39 -11.89 -6.52 -5.44
C PRO A 39 -10.85 -5.40 -5.45
N PRO A 40 -10.93 -4.40 -6.37
CA PRO A 40 -11.97 -4.18 -7.38
C PRO A 40 -11.75 -4.91 -8.71
N LYS A 41 -10.61 -5.59 -8.91
CA LYS A 41 -10.25 -6.24 -10.18
C LYS A 41 -9.69 -7.66 -9.97
N ASN A 42 -10.36 -8.64 -10.59
CA ASN A 42 -9.91 -10.03 -10.56
C ASN A 42 -8.54 -10.20 -11.24
N ILE A 43 -7.67 -10.97 -10.60
CA ILE A 43 -6.34 -11.29 -11.15
C ILE A 43 -6.48 -12.54 -12.01
N GLU A 44 -6.27 -12.41 -13.32
CA GLU A 44 -6.30 -13.54 -14.24
C GLU A 44 -4.99 -14.34 -14.18
N ILE A 45 -5.11 -15.61 -13.80
CA ILE A 45 -3.99 -16.56 -13.74
C ILE A 45 -3.71 -17.11 -15.13
N TYR A 46 -4.71 -17.74 -15.75
CA TYR A 46 -4.67 -18.27 -17.11
C TYR A 46 -6.08 -18.39 -17.70
N THR A 47 -6.17 -18.45 -19.04
CA THR A 47 -7.41 -18.77 -19.74
C THR A 47 -7.40 -20.23 -20.17
N ALA A 48 -8.51 -20.93 -19.91
CA ALA A 48 -8.78 -22.27 -20.37
C ALA A 48 -9.76 -22.29 -21.56
N GLY A 49 -9.42 -23.05 -22.60
CA GLY A 49 -10.20 -23.15 -23.84
C GLY A 49 -10.88 -24.51 -24.03
N ALA A 50 -11.44 -24.73 -25.22
CA ALA A 50 -12.03 -26.01 -25.60
C ALA A 50 -11.04 -27.19 -25.41
N SER A 51 -11.58 -28.34 -25.01
CA SER A 51 -10.84 -29.58 -24.70
C SER A 51 -9.93 -29.51 -23.47
N GLN A 52 -9.98 -28.44 -22.68
CA GLN A 52 -9.27 -28.36 -21.41
C GLN A 52 -10.17 -28.72 -20.23
N LEU A 53 -9.55 -29.31 -19.21
CA LEU A 53 -10.20 -29.78 -17.99
C LEU A 53 -9.90 -28.83 -16.84
N LEU A 54 -10.91 -28.50 -16.04
CA LEU A 54 -10.78 -27.75 -14.80
C LEU A 54 -11.24 -28.59 -13.60
N GLY A 55 -10.55 -28.42 -12.47
CA GLY A 55 -10.87 -29.10 -11.21
C GLY A 55 -10.08 -30.40 -10.99
N GLU A 56 -9.13 -30.70 -11.86
CA GLU A 56 -8.24 -31.87 -11.82
C GLU A 56 -7.49 -32.03 -10.49
N GLN A 57 -7.34 -30.94 -9.75
CA GLN A 57 -6.77 -30.92 -8.40
C GLN A 57 -7.51 -31.82 -7.41
N ALA A 58 -8.81 -32.08 -7.61
CA ALA A 58 -9.59 -32.99 -6.77
C ALA A 58 -9.11 -34.45 -6.85
N LEU A 59 -8.41 -34.83 -7.92
CA LEU A 59 -7.83 -36.16 -8.08
C LEU A 59 -6.66 -36.37 -7.10
N ASN A 60 -5.95 -35.30 -6.73
CA ASN A 60 -4.87 -35.32 -5.74
C ASN A 60 -5.35 -34.94 -4.33
N GLY A 61 -6.65 -35.12 -4.03
CA GLY A 61 -7.21 -34.95 -2.68
C GLY A 61 -7.51 -33.53 -2.25
N VAL A 62 -7.44 -32.55 -3.16
CA VAL A 62 -7.85 -31.17 -2.85
C VAL A 62 -9.37 -31.11 -2.77
N ALA A 63 -9.89 -30.61 -1.65
CA ALA A 63 -11.33 -30.60 -1.37
C ALA A 63 -12.05 -29.36 -1.92
N THR A 64 -11.33 -28.26 -2.15
CA THR A 64 -11.90 -26.96 -2.54
C THR A 64 -11.18 -26.36 -3.74
N TYR A 65 -11.88 -25.55 -4.53
CA TYR A 65 -11.27 -24.86 -5.67
C TYR A 65 -10.28 -23.78 -5.19
N PRO A 66 -9.01 -23.81 -5.62
CA PRO A 66 -8.03 -22.80 -5.23
C PRO A 66 -8.19 -21.46 -5.96
N PHE A 67 -9.02 -21.41 -7.01
CA PHE A 67 -9.30 -20.23 -7.84
C PHE A 67 -10.77 -20.20 -8.23
N SER A 68 -11.23 -19.07 -8.74
CA SER A 68 -12.55 -18.94 -9.36
C SER A 68 -12.45 -19.13 -10.88
N ALA A 69 -13.49 -19.69 -11.50
CA ALA A 69 -13.55 -19.88 -12.95
C ALA A 69 -14.64 -18.97 -13.52
N LEU A 70 -14.27 -17.96 -14.31
CA LEU A 70 -15.16 -16.95 -14.90
C LEU A 70 -15.28 -17.16 -16.42
N ALA A 71 -16.49 -17.33 -16.93
CA ALA A 71 -16.71 -17.46 -18.36
C ALA A 71 -16.44 -16.14 -19.09
N THR A 72 -15.52 -16.11 -20.06
CA THR A 72 -15.20 -14.90 -20.85
C THR A 72 -16.10 -14.73 -22.07
N MET A 73 -16.76 -15.82 -22.46
CA MET A 73 -17.80 -15.90 -23.47
C MET A 73 -18.80 -17.02 -23.10
N GLU A 74 -19.88 -17.15 -23.87
CA GLU A 74 -20.78 -18.29 -23.70
C GLU A 74 -20.01 -19.61 -23.83
N THR A 75 -20.03 -20.42 -22.78
CA THR A 75 -19.18 -21.60 -22.66
C THR A 75 -20.03 -22.82 -22.30
N LYS A 76 -19.86 -23.89 -23.08
CA LYS A 76 -20.47 -25.19 -22.84
C LYS A 76 -19.47 -26.10 -22.15
N VAL A 77 -19.86 -26.64 -21.00
CA VAL A 77 -19.02 -27.43 -20.12
C VAL A 77 -19.69 -28.77 -19.85
N LEU A 78 -18.89 -29.83 -19.83
CA LEU A 78 -19.33 -31.17 -19.44
C LEU A 78 -18.94 -31.40 -17.98
N GLU A 79 -19.93 -31.59 -17.11
CA GLU A 79 -19.68 -31.94 -15.71
C GLU A 79 -19.46 -33.45 -15.57
N LEU A 80 -18.33 -33.83 -14.97
CA LEU A 80 -17.93 -35.20 -14.69
C LEU A 80 -17.77 -35.39 -13.18
N PRO A 81 -18.62 -36.18 -12.50
CA PRO A 81 -18.48 -36.39 -11.06
C PRO A 81 -17.11 -36.95 -10.68
N VAL A 82 -16.47 -36.38 -9.63
CA VAL A 82 -15.14 -36.83 -9.18
C VAL A 82 -15.14 -38.32 -8.83
N ALA A 83 -16.22 -38.83 -8.23
CA ALA A 83 -16.35 -40.25 -7.90
C ALA A 83 -16.27 -41.17 -9.13
N SER A 84 -16.97 -40.80 -10.22
CA SER A 84 -16.94 -41.56 -11.47
C SER A 84 -15.57 -41.49 -12.13
N PHE A 85 -14.91 -40.32 -12.09
CA PHE A 85 -13.57 -40.18 -12.65
C PHE A 85 -12.53 -40.95 -11.83
N LYS A 86 -12.65 -40.97 -10.49
CA LYS A 86 -11.78 -41.75 -9.61
C LYS A 86 -11.86 -43.24 -9.91
N GLN A 87 -13.07 -43.78 -10.11
CA GLN A 87 -13.25 -45.18 -10.53
C GLN A 87 -12.54 -45.49 -11.85
N LEU A 88 -12.60 -44.58 -12.83
CA LEU A 88 -11.87 -44.74 -14.10
C LEU A 88 -10.36 -44.70 -13.88
N THR A 89 -9.85 -43.79 -13.05
CA THR A 89 -8.41 -43.73 -12.74
C THR A 89 -7.94 -44.93 -11.93
N ASP A 90 -8.80 -45.51 -11.09
CA ASP A 90 -8.49 -46.69 -10.29
C ASP A 90 -8.42 -47.97 -11.12
N GLY A 91 -9.13 -48.03 -12.25
CA GLY A 91 -9.03 -49.11 -13.22
C GLY A 91 -7.78 -49.07 -14.11
N LEU A 92 -6.99 -48.00 -14.07
CA LEU A 92 -5.78 -47.88 -14.91
C LEU A 92 -4.61 -48.74 -14.39
N PRO A 93 -3.72 -49.22 -15.27
CA PRO A 93 -2.47 -49.85 -14.88
C PRO A 93 -1.63 -48.97 -13.93
N GLN A 94 -0.94 -49.58 -12.97
CA GLN A 94 -0.19 -48.87 -11.92
C GLN A 94 0.83 -47.87 -12.48
N THR A 95 1.51 -48.22 -13.58
CA THR A 95 2.47 -47.32 -14.26
C THR A 95 1.81 -46.03 -14.74
N ILE A 96 0.59 -46.13 -15.29
CA ILE A 96 -0.17 -44.97 -15.77
C ILE A 96 -0.67 -44.12 -14.58
N LYS A 97 -1.06 -44.75 -13.47
CA LYS A 97 -1.45 -44.02 -12.25
C LYS A 97 -0.30 -43.17 -11.70
N VAL A 98 0.91 -43.75 -11.63
CA VAL A 98 2.10 -43.03 -11.15
C VAL A 98 2.44 -41.86 -12.08
N PHE A 99 2.38 -42.08 -13.40
CA PHE A 99 2.60 -41.04 -14.40
C PHE A 99 1.59 -39.89 -14.28
N ASN A 100 0.29 -40.20 -14.21
CA ASN A 100 -0.78 -39.21 -14.04
C ASN A 100 -0.60 -38.41 -12.75
N LYS A 101 -0.31 -39.08 -11.63
CA LYS A 101 -0.05 -38.41 -10.36
C LYS A 101 1.12 -37.43 -10.46
N SER A 102 2.23 -37.84 -11.09
CA SER A 102 3.40 -36.99 -11.30
C SER A 102 3.08 -35.75 -12.15
N MET A 103 2.28 -35.90 -13.20
CA MET A 103 1.84 -34.76 -14.02
C MET A 103 0.96 -33.78 -13.25
N ILE A 104 -0.02 -34.29 -12.50
CA ILE A 104 -0.93 -33.44 -11.71
C ILE A 104 -0.15 -32.69 -10.61
N ASP A 105 0.80 -33.35 -9.96
CA ASP A 105 1.65 -32.70 -8.94
C ASP A 105 2.52 -31.59 -9.54
N ARG A 106 3.10 -31.80 -10.73
CA ARG A 106 3.85 -30.75 -11.45
C ARG A 106 2.94 -29.59 -11.87
N MET A 107 1.75 -29.88 -12.40
CA MET A 107 0.76 -28.86 -12.74
C MET A 107 0.39 -28.01 -11.53
N ARG A 108 0.18 -28.62 -10.36
CA ARG A 108 -0.11 -27.89 -9.13
C ARG A 108 0.99 -26.91 -8.77
N VAL A 109 2.25 -27.35 -8.82
CA VAL A 109 3.41 -26.48 -8.56
C VAL A 109 3.44 -25.32 -9.54
N LEU A 110 3.34 -25.58 -10.85
CA LEU A 110 3.35 -24.55 -11.89
C LEU A 110 2.20 -23.55 -11.75
N VAL A 111 1.00 -24.00 -11.37
CA VAL A 111 -0.15 -23.11 -11.16
C VAL A 111 0.05 -22.25 -9.91
N ASN A 112 0.66 -22.77 -8.85
CA ASN A 112 1.02 -21.98 -7.67
C ASN A 112 2.13 -20.97 -7.97
N ASP A 113 3.13 -21.32 -8.77
CA ASP A 113 4.17 -20.41 -9.21
C ASP A 113 3.59 -19.32 -10.12
N LEU A 114 2.66 -19.67 -11.03
CA LEU A 114 1.91 -18.72 -11.83
C LEU A 114 1.08 -17.77 -10.97
N LYS A 115 0.45 -18.27 -9.91
CA LYS A 115 -0.25 -17.44 -8.93
C LYS A 115 0.71 -16.45 -8.29
N ALA A 116 1.85 -16.92 -7.79
CA ALA A 116 2.86 -16.06 -7.17
C ALA A 116 3.35 -14.99 -8.18
N TYR A 117 3.67 -15.39 -9.41
CA TYR A 117 4.09 -14.50 -10.48
C TYR A 117 3.02 -13.48 -10.91
N LYS A 118 1.75 -13.88 -10.93
CA LYS A 118 0.63 -12.99 -11.28
C LYS A 118 0.30 -12.03 -10.15
N MET A 119 0.39 -12.47 -8.91
CA MET A 119 0.32 -11.61 -7.72
C MET A 119 1.51 -10.65 -7.65
N ASP A 120 2.67 -11.08 -8.14
CA ASP A 120 3.85 -10.24 -8.30
C ASP A 120 3.67 -9.20 -9.42
N LYS A 121 2.92 -9.53 -10.47
CA LYS A 121 2.60 -8.59 -11.55
C LYS A 121 1.45 -7.63 -11.25
N ASP A 122 0.59 -7.93 -10.28
CA ASP A 122 -0.54 -7.07 -9.93
C ASP A 122 -0.03 -5.76 -9.33
N SER A 123 -0.11 -4.70 -10.13
CA SER A 123 0.29 -3.34 -9.78
C SER A 123 -0.76 -2.64 -8.90
N SER A 124 -1.54 -3.42 -8.14
CA SER A 124 -2.61 -2.86 -7.33
C SER A 124 -2.00 -1.87 -6.31
N PRO A 125 -2.51 -0.62 -6.26
CA PRO A 125 -2.34 0.31 -5.15
C PRO A 125 -2.30 -0.40 -3.78
N CYS A 126 -1.53 0.13 -2.83
CA CYS A 126 -1.49 -0.38 -1.46
C CYS A 126 -2.79 0.00 -0.73
N PRO A 127 -3.77 -0.91 -0.59
CA PRO A 127 -5.04 -0.56 0.03
C PRO A 127 -4.85 -0.34 1.52
N ASP A 128 -5.72 0.46 2.14
CA ASP A 128 -5.56 0.90 3.54
C ASP A 128 -5.39 -0.28 4.53
N ASP A 129 -6.09 -1.39 4.32
CA ASP A 129 -5.99 -2.58 5.16
C ASP A 129 -4.64 -3.32 5.05
N GLN A 130 -3.86 -3.02 4.01
CA GLN A 130 -2.57 -3.64 3.73
C GLN A 130 -1.39 -2.75 4.13
N ILE A 131 -1.58 -1.44 4.33
CA ILE A 131 -0.49 -0.49 4.63
C ILE A 131 0.29 -0.94 5.87
N ALA A 132 -0.39 -1.19 6.99
CA ALA A 132 0.26 -1.64 8.21
C ALA A 132 1.02 -2.97 8.02
N ARG A 133 0.47 -3.90 7.23
CA ARG A 133 1.14 -5.19 6.97
C ARG A 133 2.40 -5.00 6.15
N VAL A 134 2.35 -4.20 5.09
CA VAL A 134 3.50 -3.98 4.20
C VAL A 134 4.62 -3.30 4.96
N PHE A 135 4.37 -2.19 5.65
CA PHE A 135 5.41 -1.51 6.41
C PHE A 135 5.91 -2.33 7.62
N GLY A 136 5.01 -3.11 8.26
CA GLY A 136 5.40 -4.08 9.28
C GLY A 136 6.29 -5.20 8.73
N SER A 137 6.04 -5.68 7.50
CA SER A 137 6.89 -6.67 6.85
C SER A 137 8.29 -6.11 6.58
N ILE A 138 8.39 -4.84 6.13
CA ILE A 138 9.67 -4.15 5.93
C ILE A 138 10.44 -4.11 7.26
N PHE A 139 9.79 -3.63 8.33
CA PHE A 139 10.39 -3.57 9.65
C PHE A 139 10.88 -4.93 10.14
N HIS A 140 10.02 -5.96 10.14
CA HIS A 140 10.39 -7.26 10.68
C HIS A 140 11.49 -7.94 9.87
N VAL A 141 11.47 -7.82 8.54
CA VAL A 141 12.53 -8.38 7.70
C VAL A 141 13.85 -7.65 7.97
N CYS A 142 13.87 -6.32 7.99
CA CYS A 142 15.07 -5.54 8.32
C CYS A 142 15.58 -5.86 9.75
N ASN A 143 14.71 -5.85 10.75
CA ASN A 143 15.10 -6.05 12.15
C ASN A 143 15.65 -7.46 12.43
N HIS A 144 15.15 -8.50 11.74
CA HIS A 144 15.57 -9.89 11.97
C HIS A 144 16.64 -10.42 11.01
N LYS A 145 16.73 -9.87 9.81
CA LYS A 145 17.61 -10.38 8.75
C LYS A 145 18.61 -9.35 8.22
N GLY A 146 18.43 -8.07 8.54
CA GLY A 146 19.39 -7.03 8.22
C GLY A 146 20.54 -6.99 9.22
N GLU A 147 21.66 -6.48 8.75
CA GLU A 147 22.85 -6.17 9.54
C GLU A 147 22.67 -4.76 10.11
N LYS A 148 22.68 -4.67 11.45
CA LYS A 148 22.59 -3.37 12.14
C LYS A 148 23.96 -2.72 12.17
N ASP A 149 24.01 -1.41 11.96
CA ASP A 149 25.24 -0.64 12.07
C ASP A 149 25.74 -0.67 13.53
N GLU A 150 27.06 -0.81 13.72
CA GLU A 150 27.70 -0.82 15.05
C GLU A 150 27.58 0.54 15.74
N ALA A 151 27.51 1.63 14.96
CA ALA A 151 27.43 3.00 15.48
C ALA A 151 25.99 3.45 15.79
N ASP A 152 25.00 2.92 15.07
CA ASP A 152 23.60 3.31 15.22
C ASP A 152 22.68 2.12 14.92
N THR A 153 22.11 1.53 15.98
CA THR A 153 21.20 0.37 15.86
C THR A 153 19.92 0.68 15.10
N ASN A 154 19.63 1.96 14.85
CA ASN A 154 18.50 2.41 14.06
C ASN A 154 18.76 2.29 12.54
N LYS A 155 20.02 2.10 12.13
CA LYS A 155 20.41 1.89 10.73
C LYS A 155 20.62 0.42 10.44
N VAL A 156 20.00 -0.05 9.37
CA VAL A 156 20.00 -1.46 8.99
C VAL A 156 20.29 -1.60 7.52
N THR A 157 21.20 -2.51 7.18
CA THR A 157 21.56 -2.84 5.80
C THR A 157 21.11 -4.27 5.49
N ILE A 158 20.49 -4.49 4.33
CA ILE A 158 20.08 -5.83 3.90
C ILE A 158 20.23 -6.01 2.40
N ASP A 159 20.72 -7.17 1.97
CA ASP A 159 20.73 -7.59 0.56
C ASP A 159 19.30 -7.61 0.00
N TRP A 160 19.11 -7.00 -1.16
CA TRP A 160 17.80 -6.82 -1.77
C TRP A 160 17.13 -8.14 -2.17
N ARG A 161 17.91 -9.13 -2.62
CA ARG A 161 17.38 -10.45 -2.99
C ARG A 161 16.93 -11.19 -1.74
N ALA A 162 17.70 -11.13 -0.66
CA ALA A 162 17.33 -11.70 0.63
C ALA A 162 16.07 -11.02 1.18
N PHE A 163 16.03 -9.69 1.19
CA PHE A 163 14.88 -8.90 1.61
C PHE A 163 13.60 -9.33 0.88
N ARG A 164 13.62 -9.36 -0.45
CA ARG A 164 12.47 -9.79 -1.28
C ARG A 164 12.04 -11.23 -0.98
N GLN A 165 12.99 -12.15 -0.85
CA GLN A 165 12.68 -13.55 -0.56
C GLN A 165 12.03 -13.73 0.82
N TYR A 166 12.54 -13.05 1.86
CA TYR A 166 11.98 -13.16 3.21
C TYR A 166 10.61 -12.50 3.28
N ALA A 167 10.45 -11.30 2.73
CA ALA A 167 9.17 -10.61 2.70
C ALA A 167 8.09 -11.45 1.98
N GLN A 168 8.43 -12.05 0.83
CA GLN A 168 7.50 -12.89 0.08
C GLN A 168 7.22 -14.23 0.79
N ARG A 169 8.23 -14.93 1.32
CA ARG A 169 8.04 -16.27 1.90
C ARG A 169 7.40 -16.25 3.29
N VAL A 170 7.74 -15.25 4.10
CA VAL A 170 7.27 -15.15 5.50
C VAL A 170 5.94 -14.42 5.57
N PHE A 171 5.81 -13.28 4.87
CA PHE A 171 4.65 -12.42 4.98
C PHE A 171 3.67 -12.54 3.79
N GLY A 172 4.09 -13.20 2.70
CA GLY A 172 3.23 -13.39 1.52
C GLY A 172 2.97 -12.10 0.75
N ASP A 173 3.79 -11.07 0.95
CA ASP A 173 3.61 -9.77 0.31
C ASP A 173 4.06 -9.79 -1.16
N SER A 174 3.40 -8.96 -1.98
CA SER A 174 3.75 -8.75 -3.38
C SER A 174 5.05 -7.96 -3.49
N LEU A 175 5.99 -8.40 -4.33
CA LEU A 175 7.27 -7.71 -4.45
C LEU A 175 7.06 -6.30 -4.98
N LYS A 176 6.21 -6.10 -6.00
CA LYS A 176 5.89 -4.74 -6.49
C LYS A 176 5.37 -3.80 -5.40
N ARG A 177 4.57 -4.30 -4.46
CA ARG A 177 4.07 -3.48 -3.35
C ARG A 177 5.17 -3.17 -2.34
N LEU A 178 6.02 -4.15 -2.06
CA LEU A 178 7.21 -3.93 -1.25
C LEU A 178 8.13 -2.89 -1.90
N GLU A 179 8.37 -3.01 -3.20
CA GLU A 179 9.19 -2.07 -3.99
C GLU A 179 8.61 -0.66 -3.96
N GLY A 180 7.29 -0.50 -4.11
CA GLY A 180 6.62 0.80 -3.96
C GLY A 180 6.75 1.38 -2.54
N ALA A 181 6.53 0.57 -1.51
CA ALA A 181 6.67 1.02 -0.13
C ALA A 181 8.11 1.42 0.21
N THR A 182 9.11 0.65 -0.22
CA THR A 182 10.53 1.00 -0.03
C THR A 182 10.94 2.20 -0.89
N GLN A 183 10.38 2.39 -2.08
CA GLN A 183 10.56 3.61 -2.88
C GLN A 183 10.05 4.86 -2.14
N ILE A 184 8.90 4.78 -1.46
CA ILE A 184 8.41 5.89 -0.61
C ILE A 184 9.42 6.21 0.49
N LEU A 185 9.95 5.18 1.17
CA LEU A 185 10.97 5.38 2.21
C LEU A 185 12.24 6.03 1.64
N VAL A 186 12.67 5.64 0.44
CA VAL A 186 13.83 6.24 -0.24
C VAL A 186 13.54 7.68 -0.66
N LYS A 187 12.36 7.96 -1.22
CA LYS A 187 11.93 9.30 -1.62
C LYS A 187 11.90 10.27 -0.44
N LEU A 188 11.48 9.80 0.74
CA LEU A 188 11.42 10.58 1.97
C LEU A 188 12.76 10.60 2.74
N ASN A 189 13.84 10.05 2.17
CA ASN A 189 15.17 9.92 2.78
C ASN A 189 15.24 9.09 4.07
N TYR A 190 14.24 8.25 4.32
CA TYR A 190 14.28 7.25 5.41
C TYR A 190 15.06 6.00 5.03
N ALA A 191 15.36 5.83 3.75
CA ALA A 191 16.18 4.73 3.23
C ALA A 191 17.01 5.17 2.02
N THR A 192 17.97 4.35 1.62
CA THR A 192 18.72 4.49 0.37
C THR A 192 18.88 3.13 -0.32
N TYR A 193 19.01 3.16 -1.65
CA TYR A 193 19.36 1.99 -2.44
C TYR A 193 20.81 2.10 -2.91
N GLU A 194 21.53 0.97 -2.84
CA GLU A 194 22.75 0.79 -3.63
C GLU A 194 22.41 0.05 -4.91
N MET A 195 22.62 0.73 -6.04
CA MET A 195 22.44 0.18 -7.37
C MET A 195 23.73 -0.51 -7.81
N GLY A 196 23.62 -1.68 -8.41
CA GLY A 196 24.77 -2.41 -8.93
C GLY A 196 24.37 -3.48 -9.91
N LYS A 197 25.39 -4.14 -10.47
CA LYS A 197 25.20 -5.21 -11.45
C LYS A 197 25.03 -6.55 -10.74
N PRO A 198 24.01 -7.35 -11.09
CA PRO A 198 23.85 -8.68 -10.51
C PRO A 198 25.09 -9.55 -10.79
N PRO A 199 25.58 -10.34 -9.82
CA PRO A 199 26.67 -11.28 -10.04
C PRO A 199 26.37 -12.32 -11.13
N GLU A 200 25.09 -12.59 -11.37
CA GLU A 200 24.59 -13.55 -12.37
C GLU A 200 24.48 -12.93 -13.78
N ASP A 201 24.48 -11.60 -13.91
CA ASP A 201 24.40 -10.88 -15.19
C ASP A 201 25.23 -9.58 -15.16
N PRO A 202 26.56 -9.67 -15.38
CA PRO A 202 27.47 -8.52 -15.31
C PRO A 202 27.29 -7.51 -16.45
N GLU A 203 26.58 -7.88 -17.52
CA GLU A 203 26.31 -7.01 -18.67
C GLU A 203 24.89 -6.41 -18.65
N GLY A 204 24.04 -6.86 -17.72
CA GLY A 204 22.69 -6.36 -17.52
C GLY A 204 22.60 -4.94 -16.96
N PRO A 205 21.38 -4.35 -16.94
CA PRO A 205 21.13 -3.04 -16.35
C PRO A 205 21.33 -3.07 -14.82
N ASP A 206 21.68 -1.92 -14.25
CA ASP A 206 21.81 -1.77 -12.81
C ASP A 206 20.50 -2.10 -12.10
N GLN A 207 20.58 -2.93 -11.08
CA GLN A 207 19.47 -3.33 -10.24
C GLN A 207 19.75 -2.93 -8.79
N ILE A 208 18.70 -2.86 -7.98
CA ILE A 208 18.86 -2.65 -6.54
C ILE A 208 19.57 -3.87 -5.96
N MET A 209 20.76 -3.65 -5.39
CA MET A 209 21.57 -4.70 -4.78
C MET A 209 21.39 -4.71 -3.26
N VAL A 210 21.42 -3.53 -2.65
CA VAL A 210 21.34 -3.38 -1.19
C VAL A 210 20.31 -2.33 -0.84
N PHE A 211 19.55 -2.58 0.22
CA PHE A 211 18.61 -1.65 0.82
C PHE A 211 19.14 -1.23 2.20
N HIS A 212 19.38 0.06 2.36
CA HIS A 212 19.77 0.66 3.63
C HIS A 212 18.59 1.40 4.22
N LEU A 213 18.12 0.94 5.36
CA LEU A 213 17.11 1.63 6.15
C LEU A 213 17.82 2.52 7.16
N ASN A 214 17.58 3.83 7.10
CA ASN A 214 18.22 4.81 7.97
C ASN A 214 17.45 5.04 9.28
N ASP A 215 16.17 4.68 9.33
CA ASP A 215 15.28 4.93 10.46
C ASP A 215 14.35 3.73 10.71
N LEU A 216 14.87 2.69 11.35
CA LEU A 216 14.11 1.48 11.72
C LEU A 216 12.97 1.77 12.70
N GLU A 217 13.23 2.55 13.75
CA GLU A 217 12.23 2.99 14.75
C GLU A 217 11.14 3.84 14.09
N GLY A 218 11.49 4.68 13.10
CA GLY A 218 10.52 5.45 12.33
C GLY A 218 9.54 4.58 11.56
N VAL A 219 10.02 3.49 10.94
CA VAL A 219 9.15 2.52 10.25
C VAL A 219 8.29 1.75 11.25
N GLU A 220 8.85 1.39 12.41
CA GLU A 220 8.10 0.74 13.50
C GLU A 220 6.94 1.60 13.99
N ALA A 221 7.25 2.83 14.38
CA ALA A 221 6.27 3.81 14.84
C ALA A 221 5.21 4.10 13.77
N PHE A 222 5.56 4.09 12.49
CA PHE A 222 4.60 4.29 11.41
C PHE A 222 3.60 3.14 11.28
N PHE A 223 4.06 1.89 11.20
CA PHE A 223 3.12 0.77 11.02
C PHE A 223 2.27 0.54 12.28
N GLU A 224 2.84 0.74 13.48
CA GLU A 224 2.10 0.67 14.73
C GLU A 224 1.04 1.77 14.84
N PHE A 225 1.40 3.00 14.47
CA PHE A 225 0.46 4.12 14.35
C PHE A 225 -0.69 3.76 13.42
N PHE A 226 -0.37 3.30 12.20
CA PHE A 226 -1.39 2.96 11.22
C PHE A 226 -2.28 1.81 11.72
N GLN A 227 -1.69 0.77 12.29
CA GLN A 227 -2.41 -0.39 12.84
C GLN A 227 -3.34 0.02 13.99
N TYR A 228 -2.88 0.89 14.89
CA TYR A 228 -3.67 1.38 16.02
C TYR A 228 -4.89 2.17 15.53
N TYR A 229 -4.68 3.16 14.66
CA TYR A 229 -5.76 4.05 14.24
C TYR A 229 -6.74 3.38 13.27
N TYR A 230 -6.28 2.43 12.45
CA TYR A 230 -7.12 1.74 11.46
C TYR A 230 -7.90 0.56 12.07
N PHE A 231 -7.26 -0.30 12.85
CA PHE A 231 -7.89 -1.55 13.33
C PHE A 231 -8.43 -1.46 14.77
N LYS A 232 -7.93 -0.57 15.63
CA LYS A 232 -8.34 -0.50 17.04
C LYS A 232 -9.38 0.60 17.34
N ASN A 233 -10.17 1.01 16.33
CA ASN A 233 -11.16 2.10 16.43
C ASN A 233 -10.55 3.45 16.87
N GLY A 234 -9.34 3.77 16.43
CA GLY A 234 -8.74 5.07 16.69
C GLY A 234 -9.40 6.19 15.86
N ARG A 235 -8.98 7.44 16.08
CA ARG A 235 -9.41 8.57 15.25
C ARG A 235 -8.88 8.43 13.82
N ILE A 236 -9.75 7.99 12.91
CA ILE A 236 -9.46 7.82 11.48
C ILE A 236 -9.00 9.15 10.83
N GLU A 237 -9.37 10.30 11.38
CA GLU A 237 -8.93 11.62 10.90
C GLU A 237 -7.40 11.79 10.92
N LEU A 238 -6.69 11.09 11.80
CA LEU A 238 -5.22 11.09 11.85
C LEU A 238 -4.58 10.31 10.69
N LEU A 239 -5.34 9.41 10.05
CA LEU A 239 -4.91 8.64 8.89
C LEU A 239 -5.18 9.36 7.57
N LYS A 240 -5.84 10.52 7.60
CA LYS A 240 -6.05 11.36 6.41
C LYS A 240 -5.02 12.47 6.41
N SER A 241 -4.03 12.38 5.54
CA SER A 241 -3.09 13.48 5.34
C SER A 241 -3.77 14.60 4.54
N ASP A 242 -3.48 15.84 4.89
CA ASP A 242 -3.99 17.03 4.20
C ASP A 242 -2.82 17.98 3.98
N GLU A 243 -2.81 18.66 2.83
CA GLU A 243 -1.67 19.49 2.43
C GLU A 243 -1.52 20.66 3.40
N LEU A 244 -2.62 21.35 3.72
CA LEU A 244 -2.59 22.48 4.65
C LEU A 244 -2.15 22.05 6.06
N ALA A 245 -2.71 20.97 6.59
CA ALA A 245 -2.36 20.48 7.93
C ALA A 245 -0.90 20.03 8.01
N THR A 246 -0.40 19.36 6.98
CA THR A 246 1.00 18.90 6.88
C THR A 246 1.96 20.08 6.80
N GLN A 247 1.61 21.12 6.05
CA GLN A 247 2.38 22.36 5.94
C GLN A 247 2.45 23.11 7.27
N LEU A 248 1.30 23.28 7.95
CA LEU A 248 1.23 23.92 9.27
C LEU A 248 2.09 23.17 10.29
N LEU A 249 1.97 21.84 10.35
CA LEU A 249 2.75 21.01 11.25
C LEU A 249 4.26 21.11 10.97
N GLY A 250 4.64 21.10 9.69
CA GLY A 250 6.02 21.30 9.27
C GLY A 250 6.58 22.66 9.68
N ALA A 251 5.79 23.73 9.58
CA ALA A 251 6.18 25.05 10.04
C ALA A 251 6.36 25.11 11.55
N PHE A 252 5.43 24.54 12.34
CA PHE A 252 5.58 24.47 13.80
C PHE A 252 6.83 23.70 14.22
N VAL A 253 7.11 22.55 13.59
CA VAL A 253 8.34 21.78 13.87
C VAL A 253 9.59 22.62 13.60
N LYS A 254 9.66 23.34 12.48
CA LYS A 254 10.81 24.21 12.17
C LYS A 254 10.93 25.43 13.09
N CYS A 255 9.82 26.07 13.46
CA CYS A 255 9.82 27.15 14.46
C CYS A 255 10.43 26.68 15.80
N ALA A 256 10.19 25.42 16.14
CA ALA A 256 10.62 24.83 17.40
C ALA A 256 12.02 24.21 17.39
N GLU A 257 12.71 24.14 16.24
CA GLU A 257 14.04 23.51 16.12
C GLU A 257 15.11 24.20 16.98
N ASN A 258 14.98 25.50 17.23
CA ASN A 258 15.95 26.30 17.98
C ASN A 258 15.52 26.61 19.42
N LEU A 259 14.43 26.01 19.91
CA LEU A 259 13.88 26.32 21.22
C LEU A 259 14.16 25.21 22.24
N GLU A 260 14.38 25.62 23.49
CA GLU A 260 14.62 24.69 24.58
C GLU A 260 13.33 23.93 24.96
N ASN A 261 13.47 22.62 25.12
CA ASN A 261 12.36 21.75 25.53
C ASN A 261 12.15 21.88 27.04
N ASP A 262 10.88 21.99 27.46
CA ASP A 262 10.51 21.87 28.87
C ASP A 262 10.79 20.44 29.38
N ARG A 263 10.75 20.23 30.70
CA ARG A 263 11.01 18.94 31.39
C ARG A 263 10.12 17.79 30.91
N HIS A 264 9.02 18.10 30.22
CA HIS A 264 8.07 17.17 29.61
C HIS A 264 8.22 17.02 28.08
N GLY A 265 9.22 17.65 27.46
CA GLY A 265 9.41 17.60 26.00
C GLY A 265 8.54 18.58 25.20
N ALA A 266 7.78 19.45 25.89
CA ALA A 266 6.96 20.47 25.25
C ALA A 266 7.77 21.73 24.94
N VAL A 267 7.51 22.34 23.79
CA VAL A 267 8.08 23.64 23.40
C VAL A 267 7.00 24.69 23.56
N THR A 268 7.38 25.86 24.06
CA THR A 268 6.48 27.02 24.19
C THR A 268 6.94 28.13 23.27
N ILE A 269 6.05 28.59 22.39
CA ILE A 269 6.30 29.69 21.45
C ILE A 269 5.28 30.81 21.64
N GLU A 270 5.68 32.06 21.45
CA GLU A 270 4.71 33.14 21.35
C GLU A 270 3.99 33.06 20.00
N PHE A 271 2.67 33.29 19.99
CA PHE A 271 1.86 33.26 18.76
C PHE A 271 2.38 34.25 17.71
N LYS A 272 2.91 35.38 18.16
CA LYS A 272 3.47 36.43 17.29
C LYS A 272 4.68 35.91 16.51
N ASP A 273 5.63 35.27 17.19
CA ASP A 273 6.84 34.73 16.56
C ASP A 273 6.51 33.60 15.58
N ALA A 274 5.54 32.74 15.96
CA ALA A 274 5.03 31.69 15.07
C ALA A 274 4.37 32.29 13.82
N SER A 275 3.58 33.35 13.99
CA SER A 275 2.90 34.04 12.89
C SER A 275 3.89 34.78 11.97
N GLU A 276 4.93 35.41 12.52
CA GLU A 276 5.98 36.05 11.74
C GLU A 276 6.78 35.03 10.93
N TYR A 277 7.13 33.89 11.53
CA TYR A 277 7.80 32.80 10.82
C TYR A 277 6.95 32.25 9.68
N MET A 278 5.66 31.94 9.93
CA MET A 278 4.76 31.44 8.88
C MET A 278 4.57 32.46 7.74
N LYS A 279 4.53 33.75 8.07
CA LYS A 279 4.44 34.81 7.06
C LYS A 279 5.70 34.92 6.21
N ASN A 280 6.88 34.82 6.84
CA ASN A 280 8.17 34.98 6.16
C ASN A 280 8.56 33.74 5.33
N GLU A 281 8.34 32.54 5.86
CA GLU A 281 8.79 31.28 5.24
C GLU A 281 7.70 30.64 4.36
N MET A 282 6.43 30.76 4.74
CA MET A 282 5.31 30.16 3.98
C MET A 282 4.47 31.16 3.21
N GLY A 283 4.62 32.47 3.45
CA GLY A 283 3.74 33.48 2.87
C GLY A 283 2.29 33.39 3.36
N MET A 284 2.04 32.71 4.48
CA MET A 284 0.71 32.46 5.03
C MET A 284 0.51 33.22 6.34
N ASP A 285 -0.63 33.91 6.48
CA ASP A 285 -1.04 34.52 7.75
C ASP A 285 -1.67 33.46 8.66
N LEU A 286 -1.13 33.28 9.86
CA LEU A 286 -1.64 32.30 10.84
C LEU A 286 -2.99 32.79 11.41
N LYS A 287 -4.09 32.12 11.04
CA LYS A 287 -5.44 32.41 11.56
C LYS A 287 -5.81 31.46 12.71
N PRO A 288 -6.74 31.85 13.61
CA PRO A 288 -7.27 30.96 14.64
C PRO A 288 -7.86 29.65 14.10
N ASP A 289 -8.46 29.70 12.90
CA ASP A 289 -9.03 28.52 12.23
C ASP A 289 -7.96 27.48 11.85
N HIS A 290 -6.73 27.91 11.51
CA HIS A 290 -5.62 27.01 11.21
C HIS A 290 -5.24 26.17 12.43
N LEU A 291 -5.28 26.76 13.62
CA LEU A 291 -5.04 26.04 14.87
C LEU A 291 -6.20 25.07 15.18
N SER A 292 -7.43 25.46 14.89
CA SER A 292 -8.60 24.59 15.06
C SER A 292 -8.60 23.38 14.11
N ILE A 293 -7.99 23.48 12.92
CA ILE A 293 -7.80 22.34 12.00
C ILE A 293 -6.89 21.28 12.64
N LEU A 294 -5.78 21.69 13.25
CA LEU A 294 -4.86 20.77 13.94
C LEU A 294 -5.53 20.12 15.16
N GLU A 295 -6.28 20.89 15.95
CA GLU A 295 -7.00 20.40 17.13
C GLU A 295 -8.10 19.39 16.77
N ARG A 296 -8.87 19.64 15.70
CA ARG A 296 -9.90 18.70 15.21
C ARG A 296 -9.28 17.35 14.86
N ARG A 297 -8.13 17.38 14.17
CA ARG A 297 -7.36 16.19 13.81
C ARG A 297 -6.72 15.47 15.00
N GLY A 298 -6.86 15.99 16.22
CA GLY A 298 -6.37 15.35 17.44
C GLY A 298 -4.91 15.69 17.79
N ILE A 299 -4.32 16.67 17.12
CA ILE A 299 -3.01 17.21 17.48
C ILE A 299 -3.21 18.25 18.57
N PHE A 300 -2.62 18.01 19.74
CA PHE A 300 -2.84 18.85 20.91
C PHE A 300 -1.94 20.08 20.93
N LEU A 301 -2.56 21.24 21.06
CA LEU A 301 -1.88 22.52 21.20
C LEU A 301 -2.50 23.28 22.39
N LYS A 302 -1.71 23.54 23.43
CA LYS A 302 -2.16 24.28 24.61
C LYS A 302 -1.98 25.78 24.35
N ARG A 303 -3.09 26.51 24.28
CA ARG A 303 -3.09 27.97 24.17
C ARG A 303 -3.21 28.58 25.56
N ARG A 304 -2.27 29.44 25.96
CA ARG A 304 -2.34 30.18 27.22
C ARG A 304 -2.30 31.68 26.94
N VAL A 305 -3.28 32.40 27.45
CA VAL A 305 -3.28 33.87 27.47
C VAL A 305 -2.59 34.31 28.75
N LEU A 306 -1.46 35.01 28.63
CA LEU A 306 -0.76 35.62 29.75
C LEU A 306 -1.44 36.93 30.17
N GLN A 307 -1.16 37.41 31.37
CA GLN A 307 -1.75 38.63 31.95
C GLN A 307 -1.48 39.91 31.12
N ASP A 308 -0.51 39.87 30.19
CA ASP A 308 -0.13 40.97 29.30
C ASP A 308 -0.78 40.89 27.90
N GLU A 309 -1.92 40.21 27.73
CA GLU A 309 -2.58 39.94 26.42
C GLU A 309 -1.75 39.12 25.41
N ARG A 310 -0.57 38.61 25.82
CA ARG A 310 0.28 37.74 25.00
C ARG A 310 -0.25 36.30 24.98
N VAL A 311 -0.39 35.73 23.79
CA VAL A 311 -0.81 34.33 23.59
C VAL A 311 0.41 33.45 23.37
N THR A 312 0.58 32.44 24.21
CA THR A 312 1.61 31.39 24.04
C THR A 312 0.98 30.07 23.61
N LEU A 313 1.68 29.37 22.72
CA LEU A 313 1.33 28.05 22.23
C LEU A 313 2.34 27.05 22.79
N SER A 314 1.85 26.02 23.48
CA SER A 314 2.69 24.95 24.03
C SER A 314 2.26 23.60 23.46
N TYR A 315 3.21 22.84 22.92
CA TYR A 315 2.95 21.55 22.27
C TYR A 315 4.16 20.60 22.39
N ASP A 316 3.91 19.30 22.28
CA ASP A 316 4.97 18.27 22.31
C ASP A 316 5.64 18.18 20.93
N ILE A 317 6.92 18.56 20.87
CA ILE A 317 7.67 18.56 19.61
C ILE A 317 7.92 17.14 19.07
N LYS A 318 8.02 16.13 19.95
CA LYS A 318 8.21 14.74 19.53
C LYS A 318 6.96 14.20 18.86
N GLU A 319 5.79 14.48 19.43
CA GLU A 319 4.49 14.12 18.84
C GLU A 319 4.29 14.80 17.48
N PHE A 320 4.63 16.09 17.38
CA PHE A 320 4.54 16.85 16.12
C PHE A 320 5.49 16.30 15.05
N ARG A 321 6.74 15.99 15.41
CA ARG A 321 7.70 15.37 14.48
C ARG A 321 7.22 14.01 14.02
N GLN A 322 6.74 13.16 14.93
CA GLN A 322 6.27 11.82 14.57
C GLN A 322 5.03 11.87 13.67
N THR A 323 4.07 12.74 14.01
CA THR A 323 2.86 12.92 13.20
C THR A 323 3.20 13.47 11.81
N LEU A 324 4.16 14.39 11.72
CA LEU A 324 4.65 14.91 10.44
C LEU A 324 5.28 13.82 9.58
N LYS A 325 6.13 12.97 10.17
CA LYS A 325 6.70 11.81 9.46
C LYS A 325 5.59 10.90 8.93
N ASN A 326 4.63 10.54 9.78
CA ASN A 326 3.53 9.65 9.42
C ASN A 326 2.67 10.23 8.28
N TRP A 327 2.32 11.52 8.35
CA TRP A 327 1.52 12.18 7.30
C TRP A 327 2.26 12.30 5.96
N ARG A 328 3.58 12.51 5.97
CA ARG A 328 4.38 12.47 4.74
C ARG A 328 4.32 11.10 4.07
N ILE A 329 4.47 10.04 4.86
CA ILE A 329 4.38 8.66 4.34
C ILE A 329 2.97 8.39 3.78
N ILE A 330 1.91 8.72 4.54
CA ILE A 330 0.51 8.55 4.09
C ILE A 330 0.27 9.29 2.78
N ARG A 331 0.71 10.53 2.67
CA ARG A 331 0.52 11.34 1.46
C ARG A 331 1.16 10.70 0.22
N GLU A 332 2.36 10.15 0.37
CA GLU A 332 3.02 9.48 -0.74
C GLU A 332 2.37 8.13 -1.07
N ILE A 333 1.77 7.44 -0.08
CA ILE A 333 0.92 6.27 -0.32
C ILE A 333 -0.35 6.67 -1.09
N ASP A 334 -1.02 7.76 -0.72
CA ASP A 334 -2.23 8.24 -1.41
C ASP A 334 -1.91 8.57 -2.88
N LYS A 335 -0.81 9.31 -3.13
CA LYS A 335 -0.35 9.59 -4.51
C LYS A 335 0.01 8.31 -5.27
N TRP A 336 0.68 7.37 -4.62
CA TRP A 336 0.99 6.07 -5.22
C TRP A 336 -0.29 5.33 -5.58
N ASN A 337 -1.30 5.37 -4.72
CA ASN A 337 -2.58 4.73 -4.94
C ASN A 337 -3.37 5.37 -6.09
N GLU A 338 -3.29 6.69 -6.23
CA GLU A 338 -3.91 7.44 -7.33
C GLU A 338 -3.22 7.20 -8.69
N ARG A 339 -1.88 7.23 -8.70
CA ARG A 339 -1.07 7.13 -9.94
C ARG A 339 -0.77 5.69 -10.37
N GLY A 340 -0.81 4.75 -9.43
CA GLY A 340 -0.43 3.35 -9.61
C GLY A 340 1.09 3.07 -9.58
N PHE A 341 1.92 4.09 -9.38
CA PHE A 341 3.38 3.98 -9.19
C PHE A 341 3.91 5.11 -8.31
N VAL A 342 5.10 4.93 -7.72
CA VAL A 342 5.79 5.97 -6.94
C VAL A 342 6.67 6.79 -7.86
N ASP A 343 6.41 8.09 -7.94
CA ASP A 343 7.23 9.01 -8.71
C ASP A 343 8.46 9.44 -7.90
N MET A 344 9.63 8.92 -8.25
CA MET A 344 10.91 9.22 -7.61
C MET A 344 11.51 10.57 -8.05
N ALA A 345 11.02 11.15 -9.15
CA ALA A 345 11.52 12.42 -9.69
C ALA A 345 10.71 13.64 -9.20
N GLU A 346 9.51 13.40 -8.66
CA GLU A 346 8.71 14.44 -8.01
C GLU A 346 9.43 14.89 -6.72
N GLU A 347 9.93 16.13 -6.72
CA GLU A 347 10.43 16.76 -5.50
C GLU A 347 9.30 16.81 -4.45
N GLU A 348 9.63 16.54 -3.17
CA GLU A 348 8.74 16.94 -2.08
C GLU A 348 8.31 18.38 -2.34
N ASN A 349 7.01 18.71 -2.18
CA ASN A 349 6.51 20.08 -2.23
C ASN A 349 7.24 20.90 -1.16
N LYS A 350 8.47 21.33 -1.45
CA LYS A 350 9.18 22.37 -0.73
C LYS A 350 8.30 23.59 -0.85
N PHE A 351 8.09 24.27 0.27
CA PHE A 351 7.36 25.53 0.38
C PHE A 351 7.48 26.31 -0.92
N LYS A 352 6.44 26.24 -1.77
CA LYS A 352 6.41 27.06 -2.97
C LYS A 352 6.27 28.48 -2.44
N LYS A 353 7.40 29.19 -2.38
CA LYS A 353 7.40 30.64 -2.37
C LYS A 353 6.45 31.05 -3.51
N LYS A 354 5.38 31.76 -3.14
CA LYS A 354 4.39 32.41 -4.00
C LYS A 354 4.58 32.11 -5.49
N ALA A 355 3.70 31.29 -6.07
CA ALA A 355 3.45 31.46 -7.49
C ALA A 355 2.76 32.82 -7.66
N GLU A 356 3.48 33.78 -8.23
CA GLU A 356 2.90 35.06 -8.63
C GLU A 356 1.74 34.77 -9.62
N GLY A 357 0.49 34.92 -9.16
CA GLY A 357 -0.69 34.99 -10.05
C GLY A 357 -1.81 33.96 -9.87
N GLY A 358 -1.76 33.04 -8.89
CA GLY A 358 -2.87 32.10 -8.63
C GLY A 358 -3.99 32.71 -7.76
N ALA A 359 -5.26 32.39 -8.06
CA ALA A 359 -6.39 32.79 -7.20
C ALA A 359 -6.33 32.03 -5.85
N GLU A 360 -6.50 32.74 -4.74
CA GLU A 360 -6.46 32.16 -3.39
C GLU A 360 -7.87 31.96 -2.82
N CYS A 361 -8.04 30.93 -1.98
CA CYS A 361 -9.24 30.80 -1.17
C CYS A 361 -9.29 31.92 -0.10
N PRO A 362 -10.37 32.72 -0.03
CA PRO A 362 -10.44 33.84 0.91
C PRO A 362 -10.52 33.38 2.39
N GLU A 363 -10.98 32.15 2.64
CA GLU A 363 -11.04 31.60 4.01
C GLU A 363 -9.69 31.03 4.45
N CYS A 364 -9.13 30.06 3.72
CA CYS A 364 -7.97 29.30 4.17
C CYS A 364 -6.64 29.62 3.45
N GLY A 365 -6.66 30.49 2.43
CA GLY A 365 -5.45 30.87 1.68
C GLY A 365 -4.89 29.78 0.76
N ALA A 366 -5.60 28.65 0.59
CA ALA A 366 -5.19 27.60 -0.33
C ALA A 366 -5.23 28.08 -1.79
N GLY A 367 -4.25 27.67 -2.59
CA GLY A 367 -4.24 27.93 -4.02
C GLY A 367 -5.42 27.23 -4.71
N LEU A 368 -6.23 28.00 -5.43
CA LEU A 368 -7.39 27.48 -6.15
C LEU A 368 -7.00 27.08 -7.57
N VAL A 369 -7.52 25.94 -8.01
CA VAL A 369 -7.51 25.56 -9.42
C VAL A 369 -8.42 26.54 -10.18
N GLU A 370 -8.03 26.97 -11.39
CA GLU A 370 -8.87 27.83 -12.22
C GLU A 370 -10.29 27.27 -12.33
N GLN A 371 -11.30 28.10 -12.04
CA GLN A 371 -12.74 27.77 -12.05
C GLN A 371 -13.28 26.88 -10.91
N ALA A 372 -12.52 26.63 -9.83
CA ALA A 372 -13.04 25.89 -8.67
C ALA A 372 -14.20 26.65 -7.97
N LYS A 373 -15.39 26.03 -7.90
CA LYS A 373 -16.58 26.57 -7.20
C LYS A 373 -16.51 26.44 -5.68
N PHE A 374 -15.69 25.52 -5.19
CA PHE A 374 -15.44 25.24 -3.78
C PHE A 374 -13.95 25.01 -3.57
N CYS A 375 -13.42 25.44 -2.43
CA CYS A 375 -12.06 25.14 -2.02
C CYS A 375 -11.96 23.64 -1.68
N SER A 376 -10.98 22.95 -2.26
CA SER A 376 -10.68 21.54 -1.96
C SER A 376 -10.24 21.33 -0.51
N GLU A 377 -9.62 22.35 0.10
CA GLU A 377 -9.01 22.24 1.43
C GLU A 377 -10.01 22.54 2.56
N CYS A 378 -10.78 23.64 2.47
CA CYS A 378 -11.71 24.04 3.55
C CYS A 378 -13.19 23.92 3.18
N GLY A 379 -13.53 23.56 1.93
CA GLY A 379 -14.92 23.46 1.47
C GLY A 379 -15.64 24.80 1.27
N ALA A 380 -14.95 25.93 1.46
CA ALA A 380 -15.52 27.26 1.28
C ALA A 380 -15.96 27.47 -0.18
N LYS A 381 -17.14 28.04 -0.36
CA LYS A 381 -17.66 28.37 -1.68
C LYS A 381 -16.90 29.57 -2.24
N ILE A 382 -16.25 29.40 -3.39
CA ILE A 382 -15.54 30.48 -4.07
C ILE A 382 -16.55 31.26 -4.89
N ILE A 383 -16.84 32.50 -4.46
CA ILE A 383 -17.66 33.42 -5.22
C ILE A 383 -16.77 33.95 -6.34
N SER A 384 -16.97 33.48 -7.57
CA SER A 384 -16.32 34.06 -8.74
C SER A 384 -16.75 35.53 -8.84
N ALA A 385 -15.79 36.45 -8.76
CA ALA A 385 -16.03 37.83 -9.14
C ALA A 385 -16.34 37.85 -10.64
N ALA A 386 -17.49 38.43 -10.99
CA ALA A 386 -17.88 38.71 -12.37
C ALA A 386 -17.01 39.82 -12.98
#